data_AF-A0AAX6MQX5-F1
#
_entry.id   AF-A0AAX6MQX5-F1
#
_cell.length_a   1.000
_cell.length_b   1.000
_cell.length_c   1.000
_cell.angle_alpha   90.00
_cell.angle_beta   90.00
_cell.angle_gamma   90.00
#
_symmetry.space_group_name_H-M   'P 1'
#
loop_
_entity.id
_entity.type
_entity.pdbx_description
1 polymer ?
#
loop_
_entity_poly.entity_id
_entity_poly.type
_entity_poly.pdbx_seq_one_letter_code
_entity_poly.pdbx_strand_id
1 'polypeptide(L)'
;MFSLANWIAYALYNQDGPFQWRFPLAFQLVFFFMIAPLLVLVPESPRWLLLAGRNESALEVLSRLAGKNIPMDDVTVVSEFRSIKSAIELEREDRPPIMDVLCFRDKAHNFRRLILSCGTQFMQQFSGINALGSTLSFTSSWALLILGQDFISLHSWRSMLASVKK
;
A
#
# COMPACT_ATOMS: atom_id res chain seq x y z
N MET A 1 -7.37 -3.60 1.86
CA MET A 1 -6.98 -4.81 1.09
C MET A 1 -6.98 -6.07 1.95
N PHE A 2 -6.37 -6.06 3.14
CA PHE A 2 -6.40 -7.19 4.09
C PHE A 2 -7.80 -7.69 4.47
N SER A 3 -8.73 -6.77 4.78
CA SER A 3 -10.10 -7.17 5.13
C SER A 3 -10.78 -7.92 3.97
N LEU A 4 -10.62 -7.43 2.74
CA LEU A 4 -11.22 -8.06 1.55
C LEU A 4 -10.62 -9.46 1.29
N ALA A 5 -9.31 -9.61 1.47
CA ALA A 5 -8.63 -10.90 1.35
C ALA A 5 -9.14 -11.92 2.39
N ASN A 6 -9.36 -11.49 3.63
CA ASN A 6 -9.91 -12.35 4.68
C ASN A 6 -11.36 -12.77 4.40
N TRP A 7 -12.19 -11.86 3.88
CA TRP A 7 -13.56 -12.19 3.48
C TRP A 7 -13.61 -13.18 2.30
N ILE A 8 -12.71 -13.03 1.31
CA ILE A 8 -12.61 -13.95 0.18
C ILE A 8 -12.08 -15.32 0.64
N ALA A 9 -11.10 -15.34 1.54
CA ALA A 9 -10.59 -16.58 2.13
C ALA A 9 -11.66 -17.32 2.95
N TYR A 10 -12.48 -16.59 3.72
CA TYR A 10 -13.62 -17.14 4.44
C TYR A 10 -14.68 -17.71 3.48
N ALA A 11 -15.00 -17.00 2.39
CA ALA A 11 -15.95 -17.46 1.38
C ALA A 11 -15.49 -18.75 0.65
N LEU A 12 -14.19 -18.94 0.51
CA LEU A 12 -13.57 -20.11 -0.11
C LEU A 12 -13.12 -21.18 0.90
N TYR A 13 -13.46 -21.02 2.18
CA TYR A 13 -13.02 -21.92 3.24
C TYR A 13 -13.46 -23.38 3.02
N ASN A 14 -14.64 -23.58 2.42
CA ASN A 14 -15.23 -24.91 2.22
C ASN A 14 -14.86 -25.55 0.86
N GLN A 15 -13.93 -24.94 0.10
CA GLN A 15 -13.53 -25.40 -1.23
C GLN A 15 -12.13 -26.01 -1.18
N ASP A 16 -12.05 -27.33 -1.29
CA ASP A 16 -10.79 -28.07 -1.36
C ASP A 16 -10.27 -28.13 -2.79
N GLY A 17 -9.06 -27.62 -3.04
CA GLY A 17 -8.37 -27.80 -4.31
C GLY A 17 -7.59 -26.58 -4.79
N PRO A 18 -7.00 -26.65 -6.01
CA PRO A 18 -6.15 -25.59 -6.56
C PRO A 18 -6.90 -24.28 -6.83
N PHE A 19 -8.24 -24.29 -6.79
CA PHE A 19 -9.06 -23.10 -6.96
C PHE A 19 -8.95 -22.12 -5.78
N GLN A 20 -8.75 -22.64 -4.56
CA GLN A 20 -8.75 -21.86 -3.31
C GLN A 20 -7.67 -20.75 -3.30
N TRP A 21 -6.48 -21.03 -3.84
CA TRP A 21 -5.37 -20.06 -3.90
C TRP A 21 -5.31 -19.29 -5.22
N ARG A 22 -5.83 -19.85 -6.33
CA ARG A 22 -5.83 -19.18 -7.64
C ARG A 22 -6.86 -18.07 -7.73
N PHE A 23 -8.03 -18.25 -7.12
CA PHE A 23 -9.11 -17.27 -7.19
C PHE A 23 -8.74 -15.93 -6.52
N PRO A 24 -8.16 -15.88 -5.31
CA PRO A 24 -7.73 -14.60 -4.71
C PRO A 24 -6.70 -13.85 -5.55
N LEU A 25 -5.76 -14.57 -6.20
CA LEU A 25 -4.81 -13.95 -7.12
C LEU A 25 -5.50 -13.36 -8.36
N ALA A 26 -6.41 -14.13 -8.98
CA ALA A 26 -7.16 -13.67 -10.15
C ALA A 26 -8.08 -12.48 -9.81
N PHE A 27 -8.67 -12.47 -8.61
CA PHE A 27 -9.56 -11.39 -8.16
C PHE A 27 -8.82 -10.06 -7.97
N GLN A 28 -7.54 -10.07 -7.60
CA GLN A 28 -6.74 -8.85 -7.49
C GLN A 28 -6.63 -8.11 -8.84
N LEU A 29 -6.63 -8.85 -9.95
CA LEU A 29 -6.58 -8.26 -11.30
C LEU A 29 -7.84 -7.45 -11.62
N VAL A 30 -8.98 -7.76 -10.99
CA VAL A 30 -10.22 -7.00 -11.21
C VAL A 30 -10.04 -5.53 -10.83
N PHE A 31 -9.37 -5.24 -9.71
CA PHE A 31 -9.06 -3.85 -9.32
C PHE A 31 -8.08 -3.18 -10.28
N PHE A 32 -7.10 -3.93 -10.78
CA PHE A 32 -6.19 -3.42 -11.81
C PHE A 32 -6.97 -3.01 -13.07
N PHE A 33 -7.88 -3.85 -13.56
CA PHE A 33 -8.72 -3.52 -14.72
C PHE A 33 -9.71 -2.39 -14.46
N MET A 34 -10.14 -2.16 -13.21
CA MET A 34 -10.94 -0.97 -12.87
C MET A 34 -10.12 0.33 -12.92
N ILE A 35 -8.87 0.30 -12.46
CA ILE A 35 -8.01 1.50 -12.36
C ILE A 35 -7.24 1.79 -13.66
N ALA A 36 -6.84 0.76 -14.40
CA ALA A 36 -6.09 0.88 -15.66
C ALA A 36 -6.72 1.86 -16.67
N PRO A 37 -8.03 1.83 -16.96
CA PRO A 37 -8.63 2.82 -17.87
C PRO A 37 -8.64 4.24 -17.29
N LEU A 38 -8.71 4.39 -15.97
CA LEU A 38 -8.64 5.70 -15.32
C LEU A 38 -7.26 6.34 -15.50
N LEU A 39 -6.20 5.53 -15.60
CA LEU A 39 -4.83 6.02 -15.85
C LEU A 39 -4.71 6.77 -17.18
N VAL A 40 -5.46 6.35 -18.21
CA VAL A 40 -5.47 7.02 -19.53
C VAL A 40 -6.16 8.39 -19.48
N LEU A 41 -7.08 8.60 -18.53
CA LEU A 41 -7.80 9.86 -18.35
C LEU A 41 -7.02 10.88 -17.51
N VAL A 42 -6.09 10.41 -16.68
CA VAL A 42 -5.30 11.28 -15.79
C VAL A 42 -4.19 11.93 -16.62
N PRO A 43 -4.06 13.27 -16.61
CA PRO A 43 -2.95 13.93 -17.29
C PRO A 43 -1.62 13.51 -16.66
N GLU A 44 -0.60 13.34 -17.51
CA GLU A 44 0.76 13.07 -17.08
C GLU A 44 1.27 14.15 -16.12
N SER A 45 2.18 13.78 -15.21
CA SER A 45 2.71 14.72 -14.23
C SER A 45 3.38 15.93 -14.90
N PRO A 46 3.04 17.19 -14.52
CA PRO A 46 3.63 18.38 -15.13
C PRO A 46 5.16 18.43 -14.94
N ARG A 47 5.67 17.90 -13.83
CA ARG A 47 7.12 17.75 -13.59
C ARG A 47 7.77 16.82 -14.60
N TRP A 48 7.13 15.69 -14.94
CA TRP A 48 7.65 14.74 -15.92
C TRP A 48 7.66 15.35 -17.33
N LEU A 49 6.60 16.07 -17.71
CA LEU A 49 6.54 16.77 -19.00
C LEU A 49 7.67 17.78 -19.17
N LEU A 50 8.02 18.51 -18.12
CA LEU A 50 9.18 19.42 -18.10
C LEU A 50 10.51 18.69 -18.24
N LEU A 51 10.69 17.55 -17.57
CA LEU A 51 11.88 16.70 -17.71
C LEU A 51 12.03 16.15 -19.14
N ALA A 52 10.91 15.85 -19.80
CA ALA A 52 10.87 15.41 -21.20
C ALA A 52 11.02 16.56 -22.22
N GLY A 53 11.19 17.81 -21.76
CA GLY A 53 11.33 19.00 -22.61
C GLY A 53 10.03 19.52 -23.22
N ARG A 54 8.86 18.98 -22.83
CA ARG A 54 7.54 19.35 -23.34
C ARG A 54 6.92 20.48 -22.52
N ASN A 55 7.47 21.69 -22.68
CA ASN A 55 7.07 22.87 -21.89
C ASN A 55 5.61 23.29 -22.09
N GLU A 56 5.12 23.29 -23.32
CA GLU A 56 3.75 23.72 -23.65
C GLU A 56 2.70 22.78 -23.03
N SER A 57 2.91 21.46 -23.14
CA SER A 57 2.03 20.47 -22.51
C SER A 57 2.06 20.56 -20.98
N ALA A 58 3.21 20.92 -20.38
CA ALA A 58 3.31 21.12 -18.94
C ALA A 58 2.47 22.33 -18.47
N LEU A 59 2.48 23.43 -19.22
CA LEU A 59 1.63 24.60 -18.94
C LEU A 59 0.14 24.27 -19.05
N GLU A 60 -0.25 23.50 -20.07
CA GLU A 60 -1.63 23.04 -20.22
C GLU A 60 -2.09 22.17 -19.04
N VAL A 61 -1.23 21.26 -18.57
CA VAL A 61 -1.55 20.42 -17.41
C VAL A 61 -1.62 21.26 -16.14
N LEU A 62 -0.69 22.20 -15.93
CA LEU A 62 -0.72 23.12 -14.78
C LEU A 62 -1.96 24.02 -14.78
N SER A 63 -2.39 24.53 -15.93
CA SER A 63 -3.61 25.34 -16.02
C SER A 63 -4.86 24.51 -15.69
N ARG A 64 -4.89 23.23 -16.11
CA ARG A 64 -5.97 22.29 -15.75
C ARG A 64 -5.98 21.95 -14.26
N LEU A 65 -4.81 21.85 -13.63
CA LEU A 65 -4.64 21.61 -12.18
C LEU A 65 -5.04 22.83 -11.34
N ALA A 66 -4.71 24.04 -11.80
CA ALA A 66 -4.97 25.28 -11.08
C ALA A 66 -6.48 25.59 -10.98
N GLY A 67 -7.30 25.16 -11.94
CA GLY A 67 -8.75 25.27 -11.86
C GLY A 67 -9.46 25.37 -13.20
N LYS A 68 -10.80 25.39 -13.16
CA LYS A 68 -11.63 25.54 -14.36
C LYS A 68 -11.53 26.98 -14.88
N ASN A 69 -11.16 27.16 -16.15
CA ASN A 69 -11.05 28.43 -16.89
C ASN A 69 -9.81 29.30 -16.58
N ILE A 70 -8.73 28.73 -16.04
CA ILE A 70 -7.47 29.48 -15.91
C ILE A 70 -6.69 29.38 -17.23
N PRO A 71 -6.33 30.50 -17.88
CA PRO A 71 -5.51 30.48 -19.09
C PRO A 71 -4.07 30.06 -18.77
N MET A 72 -3.37 29.53 -19.77
CA MET A 72 -1.96 29.12 -19.61
C MET A 72 -1.04 30.30 -19.24
N ASP A 73 -1.43 31.52 -19.61
CA ASP A 73 -0.70 32.76 -19.33
C ASP A 73 -1.04 33.38 -17.97
N ASP A 74 -1.90 32.73 -17.17
CA ASP A 74 -2.20 33.23 -15.83
C ASP A 74 -0.93 33.30 -14.97
N VAL A 75 -0.82 34.35 -14.17
CA VAL A 75 0.37 34.62 -13.35
C VAL A 75 0.65 33.46 -12.40
N THR A 76 -0.40 32.85 -11.85
CA THR A 76 -0.29 31.70 -10.95
C THR A 76 0.35 30.51 -11.65
N VAL A 77 -0.18 30.12 -12.82
CA VAL A 77 0.31 28.99 -13.63
C VAL A 77 1.75 29.21 -14.08
N VAL A 78 2.06 30.40 -14.59
CA VAL A 78 3.40 30.73 -15.08
C VAL A 78 4.41 30.78 -13.92
N SER A 79 4.00 31.27 -12.75
CA SER A 79 4.87 31.28 -11.56
C SER A 79 5.18 29.87 -11.07
N GLU A 80 4.19 28.96 -11.03
CA GLU A 80 4.40 27.56 -10.68
C GLU A 80 5.28 26.86 -11.70
N PHE A 81 5.03 27.07 -12.99
CA PHE A 81 5.85 26.54 -14.07
C PHE A 81 7.32 26.96 -13.92
N ARG A 82 7.58 28.25 -13.65
CA ARG A 82 8.95 28.76 -13.44
C ARG A 82 9.59 28.17 -12.19
N SER A 83 8.85 28.03 -11.10
CA SER A 83 9.31 27.42 -9.85
C SER A 83 9.73 25.96 -10.06
N ILE A 84 8.92 25.17 -10.76
CA ILE A 84 9.24 23.77 -11.06
C ILE A 84 10.45 23.70 -12.02
N LYS A 85 10.48 24.56 -13.03
CA LYS A 85 11.58 24.60 -14.00
C LYS A 85 12.91 24.97 -13.36
N SER A 86 12.93 25.96 -12.46
CA SER A 86 14.16 26.32 -11.73
C SER A 86 14.61 25.22 -10.78
N ALA A 87 13.68 24.53 -10.12
CA ALA A 87 14.00 23.38 -9.27
C ALA A 87 14.63 22.23 -10.08
N ILE A 88 14.12 21.95 -11.29
CA ILE A 88 14.68 20.93 -12.19
C ILE A 88 16.08 21.32 -12.67
N GLU A 89 16.31 22.58 -13.02
CA GLU A 89 17.62 23.03 -13.48
C GLU A 89 18.66 22.94 -12.35
N LEU A 90 18.27 23.32 -11.13
CA LEU A 90 19.10 23.15 -9.94
C LEU A 90 19.40 21.68 -9.65
N GLU A 91 18.41 20.79 -9.78
CA GLU A 91 18.61 19.34 -9.65
C GLU A 91 19.48 18.76 -10.77
N ARG A 92 19.54 19.40 -11.95
CA ARG A 92 20.40 18.97 -13.06
C ARG A 92 21.84 19.39 -12.87
N GLU A 93 22.06 20.60 -12.35
CA GLU A 93 23.39 21.14 -12.04
C GLU A 93 24.00 20.46 -10.82
N ASP A 94 23.20 20.20 -9.78
CA ASP A 94 23.60 19.57 -8.52
C ASP A 94 23.09 18.12 -8.46
N ARG A 95 23.60 17.25 -9.34
CA ARG A 95 23.38 15.80 -9.24
C ARG A 95 24.50 15.17 -8.40
N PRO A 96 24.38 15.10 -7.05
CA PRO A 96 25.38 14.43 -6.25
C PRO A 96 25.43 12.96 -6.64
N PRO A 97 26.63 12.37 -6.79
CA PRO A 97 26.73 10.93 -6.96
C PRO A 97 26.12 10.23 -5.75
N ILE A 98 25.52 9.05 -5.97
CA ILE A 98 24.84 8.27 -4.91
C ILE A 98 25.74 8.06 -3.69
N MET A 99 27.05 7.94 -3.91
CA MET A 99 28.04 7.82 -2.83
C MET A 99 28.18 9.09 -1.99
N ASP A 100 28.05 10.29 -2.56
CA ASP A 100 28.12 11.55 -1.79
C ASP A 100 26.86 11.78 -0.95
N VAL A 101 25.71 11.29 -1.42
CA VAL A 101 24.45 11.29 -0.64
C VAL A 101 24.57 10.33 0.56
N LEU A 102 25.19 9.16 0.39
CA LEU A 102 25.39 8.18 1.46
C LEU A 102 26.48 8.60 2.46
N CYS A 103 27.50 9.34 2.01
CA CYS A 103 28.59 9.85 2.84
C CYS A 103 28.26 11.16 3.59
N PHE A 104 26.97 11.51 3.74
CA PHE A 104 26.50 12.71 4.48
C PHE A 104 27.05 14.06 3.96
N ARG A 105 27.51 14.13 2.72
CA ARG A 105 28.23 15.31 2.19
C ARG A 105 27.35 16.25 1.36
N ASP A 106 26.06 16.01 1.36
CA ASP A 106 25.07 16.69 0.51
C ASP A 106 24.44 17.89 1.24
N LYS A 107 24.45 19.07 0.59
CA LYS A 107 23.82 20.32 1.10
C LYS A 107 22.31 20.17 1.27
N ALA A 108 21.66 19.32 0.47
CA ALA A 108 20.21 19.16 0.45
C ALA A 108 19.65 18.19 1.51
N HIS A 109 20.49 17.65 2.41
CA HIS A 109 20.09 16.72 3.49
C HIS A 109 19.24 15.51 3.00
N ASN A 110 19.47 15.08 1.76
CA ASN A 110 18.70 14.00 1.13
C ASN A 110 18.80 12.69 1.92
N PHE A 111 19.93 12.43 2.57
CA PHE A 111 20.12 11.26 3.42
C PHE A 111 19.17 11.21 4.62
N ARG A 112 18.93 12.36 5.28
CA ARG A 112 17.98 12.44 6.39
C ARG A 112 16.55 12.15 5.91
N ARG A 113 16.18 12.69 4.74
CA ARG A 113 14.86 12.43 4.12
C ARG A 113 14.68 10.96 3.75
N LEU A 114 15.75 10.32 3.26
CA LEU A 114 15.78 8.89 2.95
C LEU A 114 15.61 8.04 4.22
N ILE A 115 16.40 8.31 5.27
CA ILE A 115 16.29 7.60 6.55
C ILE A 115 14.91 7.78 7.17
N LEU A 116 14.33 8.98 7.12
CA LEU A 116 12.98 9.20 7.66
C LEU A 116 11.95 8.35 6.91
N SER A 117 11.99 8.34 5.57
CA SER A 117 11.07 7.55 4.76
C SER A 117 11.25 6.04 4.99
N CYS A 118 12.50 5.57 5.00
CA CYS A 118 12.83 4.17 5.27
C CYS A 118 12.45 3.77 6.70
N GLY A 119 12.72 4.63 7.68
CA GLY A 119 12.38 4.44 9.08
C GLY A 119 10.87 4.34 9.29
N THR A 120 10.06 5.17 8.62
CA THR A 120 8.60 5.06 8.68
C THR A 120 8.11 3.72 8.10
N GLN A 121 8.66 3.28 6.97
CA GLN A 121 8.33 1.98 6.39
C GLN A 121 8.76 0.81 7.28
N PHE A 122 9.94 0.92 7.90
CA PHE A 122 10.44 -0.07 8.85
C PHE A 122 9.54 -0.18 10.08
N MET A 123 9.15 0.96 10.66
CA MET A 123 8.22 1.02 11.80
C MET A 123 6.85 0.41 11.45
N GLN A 124 6.35 0.62 10.22
CA GLN A 124 5.10 -0.01 9.77
C GLN A 124 5.20 -1.54 9.73
N GLN A 125 6.30 -2.10 9.23
CA GLN A 125 6.50 -3.56 9.22
C GLN A 125 6.73 -4.12 10.63
N PHE A 126 7.40 -3.36 11.50
CA PHE A 126 7.66 -3.75 12.88
C PHE A 126 6.45 -3.61 13.81
N SER A 127 5.37 -2.94 13.35
CA SER A 127 4.08 -2.88 14.04
C SER A 127 3.44 -4.26 14.25
N GLY A 128 4.07 -5.33 13.77
CA GLY A 128 3.70 -6.70 14.14
C GLY A 128 2.42 -7.18 13.45
N ILE A 129 1.97 -6.52 12.40
CA ILE A 129 0.79 -6.95 11.62
C ILE A 129 0.95 -8.41 11.15
N ASN A 130 2.17 -8.80 10.80
CA ASN A 130 2.52 -10.17 10.41
C ASN A 130 2.45 -11.14 11.59
N ALA A 131 2.88 -10.71 12.79
CA ALA A 131 2.82 -11.51 14.02
C ALA A 131 1.39 -11.65 14.56
N LEU A 132 0.57 -10.61 14.45
CA LEU A 132 -0.86 -10.65 14.79
C LEU A 132 -1.61 -11.64 13.89
N GLY A 133 -1.29 -11.68 12.60
CA GLY A 133 -1.85 -12.67 11.67
C GLY A 133 -1.53 -14.11 12.07
N SER A 134 -0.27 -14.39 12.45
CA SER A 134 0.12 -15.73 12.92
C SER A 134 -0.52 -16.10 14.25
N THR A 135 -0.60 -15.17 15.21
CA THR A 135 -1.21 -15.44 16.52
C THR A 135 -2.71 -15.65 16.43
N LEU A 136 -3.41 -14.87 15.60
CA LEU A 136 -4.85 -15.07 15.38
C LEU A 136 -5.14 -16.42 14.71
N SER A 137 -4.33 -16.80 13.71
CA SER A 137 -4.44 -18.10 13.03
C SER A 137 -4.09 -19.28 13.95
N PHE A 138 -3.12 -19.08 14.84
CA PHE A 138 -2.77 -20.02 15.89
C PHE A 138 -3.91 -20.15 16.90
N THR A 139 -4.39 -19.04 17.47
CA THR A 139 -5.53 -19.04 18.40
C THR A 139 -6.78 -19.66 17.79
N SER A 140 -7.12 -19.42 16.52
CA SER A 140 -8.27 -20.10 15.90
C SER A 140 -8.08 -21.61 15.78
N SER A 141 -6.85 -22.07 15.51
CA SER A 141 -6.53 -23.51 15.42
C SER A 141 -6.57 -24.19 16.79
N TRP A 142 -6.04 -23.55 17.84
CA TRP A 142 -6.02 -24.10 19.20
C TRP A 142 -7.33 -23.87 19.96
N ALA A 143 -8.11 -22.85 19.65
CA ALA A 143 -9.44 -22.64 20.23
C ALA A 143 -10.40 -23.77 19.85
N LEU A 144 -10.31 -24.29 18.62
CA LEU A 144 -11.08 -25.47 18.19
C LEU A 144 -10.64 -26.75 18.93
N LEU A 145 -9.34 -26.90 19.20
CA LEU A 145 -8.81 -28.04 19.97
C LEU A 145 -9.18 -27.98 21.45
N ILE A 146 -9.08 -26.80 22.08
CA ILE A 146 -9.44 -26.60 23.48
C ILE A 146 -10.95 -26.77 23.69
N LEU A 147 -11.78 -26.16 22.84
CA LEU A 147 -13.24 -26.33 22.90
C LEU A 147 -13.66 -27.79 22.61
N GLY A 148 -12.96 -28.49 21.71
CA GLY A 148 -13.16 -29.91 21.45
C GLY A 148 -12.81 -30.80 22.66
N GLN A 149 -11.68 -30.51 23.33
CA GLN A 149 -11.24 -31.23 24.52
C GLN A 149 -12.20 -31.02 25.71
N ASP A 150 -12.67 -29.78 25.89
CA ASP A 150 -13.61 -29.41 26.95
C ASP A 150 -14.99 -30.04 26.72
N PHE A 151 -15.45 -30.13 25.47
CA PHE A 151 -16.72 -30.79 25.14
C PHE A 151 -16.69 -32.30 25.43
N ILE A 152 -15.57 -32.98 25.11
CA ILE A 152 -15.36 -34.40 25.41
C ILE A 152 -15.26 -34.63 26.92
N SER A 153 -14.54 -33.77 27.64
CA SER A 153 -14.41 -33.80 29.10
C SER A 153 -15.75 -33.59 29.82
N LEU A 154 -16.58 -32.66 29.35
CA LEU A 154 -17.93 -32.41 29.87
C LEU A 154 -18.87 -33.59 29.62
N HIS A 155 -18.77 -34.27 28.47
CA HIS A 155 -19.61 -35.42 28.17
C HIS A 155 -19.22 -36.65 29.00
N SER A 156 -17.93 -36.90 29.19
CA SER A 156 -17.42 -37.99 30.04
C SER A 156 -17.73 -37.77 31.53
N TRP A 157 -17.68 -36.52 32.01
CA TRP A 157 -18.11 -36.17 33.36
C TRP A 157 -19.61 -36.38 33.59
N ARG A 158 -20.45 -36.02 32.60
CA ARG A 158 -21.90 -36.23 32.69
C ARG A 158 -22.30 -37.71 32.69
N SER A 159 -21.60 -38.56 31.93
CA SER A 159 -21.86 -40.01 31.92
C SER A 159 -21.40 -40.69 33.22
N MET A 160 -20.27 -40.27 33.80
CA MET A 160 -19.84 -40.72 35.14
C MET A 160 -20.82 -40.32 36.23
N LEU A 161 -21.28 -39.07 36.25
CA LEU A 161 -22.26 -38.60 37.25
C LEU A 161 -23.63 -39.28 37.11
N ALA A 162 -24.02 -39.67 35.90
CA ALA A 162 -25.24 -40.45 35.67
C ALA A 162 -25.13 -41.90 36.18
N SER A 163 -23.92 -42.48 36.22
CA SER A 163 -23.68 -43.83 36.73
C SER A 163 -23.63 -43.91 38.26
N VAL A 164 -23.34 -42.80 38.96
CA VAL A 164 -23.24 -42.75 40.44
C VAL A 164 -24.61 -42.51 41.11
N LYS A 165 -25.64 -42.15 40.34
CA LYS A 165 -27.02 -41.92 40.83
C LYS A 165 -27.95 -43.14 40.71
N LYS A 166 -27.43 -44.34 40.45
CA LYS A 166 -28.15 -45.62 40.56
C LYS A 166 -27.58 -46.41 41.74
#